data_AF-A0A1Y6JTJ7-F1
#
_entry.id   AF-A0A1Y6JTJ7-F1
#
_cell.length_a   1.000
_cell.length_b   1.000
_cell.length_c   1.000
_cell.angle_alpha   90.00
_cell.angle_beta   90.00
_cell.angle_gamma   90.00
#
_symmetry.space_group_name_H-M   'P 1'
#
loop_
_entity.id
_entity.type
_entity.pdbx_description
1 polymer ?
#
loop_
_entity_poly.entity_id
_entity_poly.type
_entity_poly.pdbx_seq_one_letter_code
_entity_poly.pdbx_strand_id
1 'polypeptide(L)'
;MDPKEALTIRLNHIILSQGFRQLSMVDLAKQAGVSRAKLYIYFKNKDEIVAAVVERRLRFLEKYPVPVQVTAANLIPTILNSLLLMGSTTTQFEHELQEVYPQQYRLFMQAYDTYHQQLLLYYQTAQAQHLVVADVPADYLLFQSQVAVRGTLRAVQTGQLTLERGEAYLKAGLTLQLRAQLVDANLTMSSATRAFSQVILNEYYDTYARRKPAAH
;
A
#
# COMPACT_ATOMS: atom_id res chain seq x y z
N MET A 1 -7.35 13.53 -14.61
CA MET A 1 -7.15 13.46 -13.15
C MET A 1 -7.40 14.85 -12.60
N ASP A 2 -8.25 14.96 -11.57
CA ASP A 2 -8.61 16.23 -10.96
C ASP A 2 -7.37 16.88 -10.26
N PRO A 3 -7.15 18.21 -10.35
CA PRO A 3 -6.04 18.87 -9.67
C PRO A 3 -5.94 18.63 -8.17
N LYS A 4 -7.08 18.51 -7.45
CA LYS A 4 -7.08 18.21 -6.01
C LYS A 4 -6.61 16.77 -5.78
N GLU A 5 -7.12 15.82 -6.56
CA GLU A 5 -6.67 14.42 -6.53
C GLU A 5 -5.15 14.29 -6.77
N ALA A 6 -4.61 15.00 -7.76
CA ALA A 6 -3.17 15.04 -8.04
C ALA A 6 -2.35 15.54 -6.85
N LEU A 7 -2.86 16.55 -6.15
CA LEU A 7 -2.22 17.09 -4.96
C LEU A 7 -2.33 16.13 -3.78
N THR A 8 -3.47 15.48 -3.56
CA THR A 8 -3.66 14.43 -2.55
C THR A 8 -2.65 13.28 -2.73
N ILE A 9 -2.41 12.85 -3.96
CA ILE A 9 -1.41 11.80 -4.26
C ILE A 9 -0.02 12.21 -3.78
N ARG A 10 0.44 13.41 -4.16
CA ARG A 10 1.75 13.92 -3.73
C ARG A 10 1.84 14.06 -2.21
N LEU A 11 0.79 14.56 -1.57
CA LEU A 11 0.73 14.70 -0.10
C LEU A 11 0.73 13.33 0.60
N ASN A 12 0.06 12.33 0.04
CA ASN A 12 0.10 10.96 0.53
C ASN A 12 1.53 10.41 0.57
N HIS A 13 2.31 10.58 -0.50
CA HIS A 13 3.71 10.13 -0.56
C HIS A 13 4.58 10.79 0.51
N ILE A 14 4.41 12.09 0.71
CA ILE A 14 5.13 12.85 1.74
C ILE A 14 4.75 12.34 3.14
N ILE A 15 3.46 12.20 3.41
CA ILE A 15 2.95 11.78 4.73
C ILE A 15 3.34 10.34 5.05
N LEU A 16 3.35 9.44 4.07
CA LEU A 16 3.76 8.06 4.29
C LEU A 16 5.24 7.93 4.65
N SER A 17 6.08 8.71 3.96
CA SER A 17 7.53 8.63 4.11
C SER A 17 8.04 9.33 5.38
N GLN A 18 7.37 10.40 5.81
CA GLN A 18 7.85 11.30 6.87
C GLN A 18 6.91 11.45 8.07
N GLY A 19 5.68 10.92 8.00
CA GLY A 19 4.60 11.31 8.90
C GLY A 19 4.02 12.67 8.56
N PHE A 20 3.00 13.11 9.30
CA PHE A 20 2.34 14.40 9.16
C PHE A 20 2.48 15.28 10.39
N ARG A 21 2.83 14.75 11.57
CA ARG A 21 2.87 15.52 12.82
C ARG A 21 3.85 16.69 12.75
N GLN A 22 5.07 16.44 12.31
CA GLN A 22 6.14 17.45 12.26
C GLN A 22 6.06 18.37 11.03
N LEU A 23 5.21 18.06 10.04
CA LEU A 23 5.07 18.85 8.83
C LEU A 23 4.05 19.97 9.02
N SER A 24 4.45 21.21 8.70
CA SER A 24 3.52 22.34 8.59
C SER A 24 2.84 22.37 7.22
N MET A 25 1.79 23.18 7.08
CA MET A 25 1.19 23.46 5.76
C MET A 25 2.21 24.04 4.77
N VAL A 26 3.20 24.81 5.26
CA VAL A 26 4.26 25.38 4.42
C VAL A 26 5.21 24.30 3.93
N ASP A 27 5.60 23.38 4.81
CA ASP A 27 6.47 22.25 4.45
C ASP A 27 5.77 21.34 3.43
N LEU A 28 4.49 21.03 3.67
CA LEU A 28 3.67 20.22 2.75
C LEU A 28 3.55 20.88 1.37
N ALA A 29 3.27 22.18 1.30
CA ALA A 29 3.19 22.90 0.02
C ALA A 29 4.53 22.85 -0.73
N LYS A 30 5.63 23.14 -0.03
CA LYS A 30 6.98 23.15 -0.58
C LYS A 30 7.37 21.78 -1.12
N GLN A 31 7.17 20.72 -0.34
CA GLN A 31 7.51 19.35 -0.74
C GLN A 31 6.58 18.81 -1.84
N ALA A 32 5.31 19.24 -1.87
CA ALA A 32 4.37 18.87 -2.94
C ALA A 32 4.60 19.67 -4.24
N GLY A 33 5.55 20.62 -4.26
CA GLY A 33 5.89 21.42 -5.43
C GLY A 33 4.79 22.43 -5.81
N VAL A 34 4.04 22.95 -4.84
CA VAL A 34 2.98 23.94 -5.05
C VAL A 34 3.17 25.17 -4.18
N SER A 35 2.61 26.32 -4.60
CA SER A 35 2.59 27.50 -3.74
C SER A 35 1.69 27.28 -2.53
N ARG A 36 1.95 28.00 -1.43
CA ARG A 36 1.07 28.02 -0.24
C ARG A 36 -0.37 28.35 -0.64
N ALA A 37 -0.56 29.40 -1.45
CA ALA A 37 -1.87 29.80 -1.93
C ALA A 37 -2.59 28.65 -2.65
N LYS A 38 -1.89 27.91 -3.53
CA LYS A 38 -2.45 26.77 -4.25
C LYS A 38 -2.83 25.61 -3.31
N LEU A 39 -2.06 25.34 -2.26
CA LEU A 39 -2.43 24.34 -1.27
C LEU A 39 -3.73 24.74 -0.54
N TYR A 40 -3.83 26.00 -0.11
CA TYR A 40 -4.99 26.52 0.62
C TYR A 40 -6.28 26.62 -0.21
N ILE A 41 -6.17 26.67 -1.55
CA ILE A 41 -7.34 26.54 -2.44
C ILE A 41 -8.03 25.18 -2.24
N TYR A 42 -7.25 24.12 -2.01
CA TYR A 42 -7.78 22.74 -1.95
C TYR A 42 -7.94 22.20 -0.53
N PHE A 43 -7.14 22.69 0.41
CA PHE A 43 -7.09 22.22 1.80
C PHE A 43 -6.96 23.40 2.77
N LYS A 44 -7.97 23.63 3.60
CA LYS A 44 -7.98 24.75 4.55
C LYS A 44 -6.95 24.59 5.67
N ASN A 45 -6.66 23.35 6.04
CA ASN A 45 -5.75 23.01 7.12
C ASN A 45 -5.16 21.60 6.92
N LYS A 46 -4.29 21.19 7.85
CA LYS A 46 -3.65 19.87 7.81
C LYS A 46 -4.65 18.73 8.02
N ASP A 47 -5.72 18.96 8.79
CA ASP A 47 -6.75 17.95 9.05
C ASP A 47 -7.44 17.52 7.75
N GLU A 48 -7.78 18.47 6.87
CA GLU A 48 -8.37 18.16 5.56
C GLU A 48 -7.41 17.36 4.65
N ILE A 49 -6.09 17.59 4.77
CA ILE A 49 -5.08 16.81 4.03
C ILE A 49 -5.04 15.37 4.56
N VAL A 50 -4.95 15.20 5.88
CA VAL A 50 -4.91 13.86 6.50
C VAL A 50 -6.18 13.09 6.19
N ALA A 51 -7.35 13.74 6.29
CA ALA A 51 -8.63 13.15 5.91
C ALA A 51 -8.64 12.70 4.45
N ALA A 52 -8.18 13.52 3.50
CA ALA A 52 -8.11 13.16 2.09
C ALA A 52 -7.13 12.01 1.80
N VAL A 53 -6.02 11.93 2.54
CA VAL A 53 -5.06 10.82 2.45
C VAL A 53 -5.66 9.52 2.98
N VAL A 54 -6.37 9.56 4.12
CA VAL A 54 -7.11 8.40 4.65
C VAL A 54 -8.20 7.96 3.66
N GLU A 55 -9.00 8.91 3.18
CA GLU A 55 -10.09 8.65 2.25
C GLU A 55 -9.60 8.05 0.91
N ARG A 56 -8.45 8.51 0.38
CA ARG A 56 -7.81 7.89 -0.79
C ARG A 56 -7.59 6.38 -0.60
N ARG A 57 -7.25 5.95 0.61
CA ARG A 57 -6.96 4.54 0.93
C ARG A 57 -8.23 3.73 1.09
N LEU A 58 -9.24 4.30 1.74
CA LEU A 58 -10.56 3.67 1.83
C LEU A 58 -11.15 3.46 0.44
N ARG A 59 -11.05 4.47 -0.45
CA ARG A 59 -11.44 4.31 -1.86
C ARG A 59 -10.65 3.24 -2.60
N PHE A 60 -9.40 2.97 -2.22
CA PHE A 60 -8.64 1.88 -2.82
C PHE A 60 -9.23 0.52 -2.44
N LEU A 61 -9.61 0.32 -1.17
CA LEU A 61 -10.30 -0.88 -0.70
C LEU A 61 -11.63 -1.10 -1.43
N GLU A 62 -12.40 -0.03 -1.61
CA GLU A 62 -13.68 -0.05 -2.34
C GLU A 62 -13.51 -0.38 -3.83
N LYS A 63 -12.45 0.16 -4.45
CA LYS A 63 -12.16 -0.03 -5.88
C LYS A 63 -11.66 -1.45 -6.19
N TYR A 64 -10.96 -2.07 -5.25
CA TYR A 64 -10.34 -3.39 -5.41
C TYR A 64 -10.77 -4.35 -4.30
N PRO A 65 -12.08 -4.67 -4.18
CA PRO A 65 -12.57 -5.55 -3.14
C PRO A 65 -12.05 -6.98 -3.35
N VAL A 66 -12.01 -7.77 -2.27
CA VAL A 66 -11.76 -9.21 -2.38
C VAL A 66 -12.96 -9.85 -3.10
N PRO A 67 -12.77 -10.57 -4.22
CA PRO A 67 -13.87 -11.23 -4.90
C PRO A 67 -14.53 -12.29 -3.99
N VAL A 68 -15.85 -12.41 -4.06
CA VAL A 68 -16.58 -13.45 -3.30
C VAL A 68 -16.30 -14.85 -3.84
N GLN A 69 -16.18 -14.97 -5.16
CA GLN A 69 -15.89 -16.24 -5.84
C GLN A 69 -14.42 -16.33 -6.21
N VAL A 70 -13.78 -17.43 -5.85
CA VAL A 70 -12.41 -17.73 -6.28
C VAL A 70 -12.44 -18.32 -7.68
N THR A 71 -11.61 -17.77 -8.57
CA THR A 71 -11.35 -18.31 -9.91
C THR A 71 -9.88 -18.16 -10.25
N ALA A 72 -9.36 -19.00 -11.15
CA ALA A 72 -8.01 -18.84 -11.69
C ALA A 72 -7.76 -17.42 -12.27
N ALA A 73 -8.79 -16.83 -12.90
CA ALA A 73 -8.70 -15.52 -13.53
C ALA A 73 -8.53 -14.36 -12.54
N ASN A 74 -9.11 -14.45 -11.34
CA ASN A 74 -9.06 -13.38 -10.34
C ASN A 74 -8.03 -13.62 -9.23
N LEU A 75 -7.40 -14.79 -9.17
CA LEU A 75 -6.42 -15.14 -8.14
C LEU A 75 -5.21 -14.20 -8.14
N ILE A 76 -4.46 -14.13 -9.24
CA ILE A 76 -3.27 -13.28 -9.32
C ILE A 76 -3.61 -11.79 -9.12
N PRO A 77 -4.67 -11.23 -9.76
CA PRO A 77 -5.10 -9.85 -9.46
C PRO A 77 -5.39 -9.61 -7.98
N THR A 78 -6.07 -10.55 -7.31
CA THR A 78 -6.41 -10.43 -5.88
C THR A 78 -5.15 -10.45 -5.01
N ILE A 79 -4.20 -11.35 -5.30
CA ILE A 79 -2.90 -11.40 -4.63
C ILE A 79 -2.18 -10.05 -4.78
N LEU A 80 -2.06 -9.52 -5.99
CA LEU A 80 -1.38 -8.24 -6.21
C LEU A 80 -2.04 -7.05 -5.50
N ASN A 81 -3.37 -6.98 -5.55
CA ASN A 81 -4.13 -5.93 -4.86
C ASN A 81 -3.88 -6.00 -3.35
N SER A 82 -3.82 -7.21 -2.78
CA SER A 82 -3.53 -7.40 -1.36
C SER A 82 -2.12 -6.96 -0.98
N LEU A 83 -1.11 -7.25 -1.81
CA LEU A 83 0.28 -6.84 -1.56
C LEU A 83 0.43 -5.32 -1.61
N LEU A 84 -0.24 -4.66 -2.57
CA LEU A 84 -0.26 -3.21 -2.64
C LEU A 84 -0.91 -2.60 -1.39
N LEU A 85 -2.00 -3.18 -0.91
CA LEU A 85 -2.66 -2.74 0.33
C LEU A 85 -1.77 -2.91 1.56
N MET A 86 -1.09 -4.05 1.70
CA MET A 86 -0.15 -4.31 2.79
C MET A 86 0.97 -3.27 2.87
N GLY A 87 1.44 -2.80 1.71
CA GLY A 87 2.48 -1.77 1.58
C GLY A 87 1.98 -0.33 1.49
N SER A 88 0.65 -0.13 1.44
CA SER A 88 0.10 1.19 1.20
C SER A 88 0.33 2.14 2.39
N THR A 89 0.50 1.62 3.61
CA THR A 89 0.59 2.37 4.87
C THR A 89 1.91 2.12 5.59
N THR A 90 2.27 2.97 6.56
CA THR A 90 3.49 2.84 7.36
C THR A 90 3.18 2.88 8.86
N THR A 91 4.02 2.24 9.67
CA THR A 91 3.88 2.23 11.14
C THR A 91 3.86 3.64 11.71
N GLN A 92 4.67 4.56 11.15
CA GLN A 92 4.68 5.95 11.60
C GLN A 92 3.34 6.65 11.33
N PHE A 93 2.80 6.50 10.12
CA PHE A 93 1.50 7.08 9.77
C PHE A 93 0.37 6.52 10.64
N GLU A 94 0.34 5.20 10.85
CA GLU A 94 -0.66 4.52 11.70
C GLU A 94 -0.61 5.05 13.13
N HIS A 95 0.58 5.16 13.71
CA HIS A 95 0.79 5.68 15.06
C HIS A 95 0.34 7.14 15.19
N GLU A 96 0.76 8.00 14.27
CA GLU A 96 0.34 9.41 14.30
C GLU A 96 -1.17 9.56 14.10
N LEU A 97 -1.79 8.75 13.23
CA LEU A 97 -3.24 8.76 13.01
C LEU A 97 -3.99 8.33 14.27
N GLN A 98 -3.51 7.29 14.96
CA GLN A 98 -4.08 6.82 16.22
C GLN A 98 -4.06 7.90 17.31
N GLU A 99 -2.95 8.62 17.44
CA GLU A 99 -2.77 9.62 18.48
C GLU A 99 -3.51 10.93 18.20
N VAL A 100 -3.48 11.42 16.94
CA VAL A 100 -4.02 12.74 16.59
C VAL A 100 -5.48 12.67 16.14
N TYR A 101 -5.86 11.60 15.42
CA TYR A 101 -7.20 11.44 14.86
C TYR A 101 -7.78 10.05 15.14
N PRO A 102 -8.03 9.69 16.41
CA PRO A 102 -8.39 8.33 16.82
C PRO A 102 -9.67 7.79 16.16
N GLN A 103 -10.62 8.67 15.80
CA GLN A 103 -11.81 8.25 15.04
C GLN A 103 -11.46 7.80 13.61
N GLN A 104 -10.60 8.55 12.92
CA GLN A 104 -10.16 8.22 11.56
C GLN A 104 -9.28 6.97 11.56
N TYR A 105 -8.44 6.81 12.59
CA TYR A 105 -7.69 5.57 12.81
C TYR A 105 -8.62 4.36 12.96
N ARG A 106 -9.66 4.44 13.81
CA ARG A 106 -10.60 3.33 13.98
C ARG A 106 -11.32 2.96 12.69
N LEU A 107 -11.81 3.94 11.94
CA LEU A 107 -12.45 3.71 10.64
C LEU A 107 -11.48 3.07 9.64
N PHE A 108 -10.24 3.56 9.60
CA PHE A 108 -9.19 3.03 8.75
C PHE A 108 -8.86 1.58 9.09
N MET A 109 -8.60 1.28 10.37
CA MET A 109 -8.27 -0.07 10.82
C MET A 109 -9.43 -1.05 10.61
N GLN A 110 -10.67 -0.65 10.91
CA GLN A 110 -11.85 -1.49 10.68
C GLN A 110 -11.98 -1.91 9.21
N ALA A 111 -11.72 -1.00 8.27
CA ALA A 111 -11.78 -1.31 6.85
C ALA A 111 -10.68 -2.30 6.42
N TYR A 112 -9.46 -2.16 6.97
CA TYR A 112 -8.35 -3.08 6.71
C TYR A 112 -8.58 -4.46 7.34
N ASP A 113 -9.10 -4.51 8.57
CA ASP A 113 -9.43 -5.78 9.24
C ASP A 113 -10.51 -6.54 8.47
N THR A 114 -11.55 -5.82 8.02
CA THR A 114 -12.61 -6.41 7.19
C THR A 114 -12.04 -6.97 5.88
N TYR A 115 -11.19 -6.21 5.19
CA TYR A 115 -10.52 -6.68 3.97
C TYR A 115 -9.64 -7.90 4.23
N HIS A 116 -8.87 -7.89 5.33
CA HIS A 116 -8.00 -9.01 5.71
C HIS A 116 -8.79 -10.28 6.00
N GLN A 117 -9.91 -10.19 6.71
CA GLN A 117 -10.80 -11.33 6.97
C GLN A 117 -11.38 -11.91 5.68
N GLN A 118 -11.83 -11.05 4.76
CA GLN A 118 -12.32 -11.49 3.45
C GLN A 118 -11.20 -12.17 2.64
N LEU A 119 -9.99 -11.62 2.68
CA LEU A 119 -8.84 -12.18 1.99
C LEU A 119 -8.43 -13.55 2.56
N LEU A 120 -8.50 -13.72 3.87
CA LEU A 120 -8.23 -15.00 4.53
C LEU A 120 -9.22 -16.08 4.05
N LEU A 121 -10.52 -15.77 4.04
CA LEU A 121 -11.56 -16.67 3.52
C LEU A 121 -11.35 -16.99 2.04
N TYR A 122 -10.95 -15.99 1.25
CA TYR A 122 -10.62 -16.16 -0.16
C TYR A 122 -9.45 -17.14 -0.36
N TYR A 123 -8.36 -17.00 0.39
CA TYR A 123 -7.21 -17.92 0.34
C TYR A 123 -7.60 -19.33 0.77
N GLN A 124 -8.37 -19.49 1.86
CA GLN A 124 -8.87 -20.79 2.31
C GLN A 124 -9.72 -21.48 1.24
N THR A 125 -10.57 -20.71 0.55
CA THR A 125 -11.38 -21.22 -0.57
C THR A 125 -10.49 -21.61 -1.75
N ALA A 126 -9.47 -20.81 -2.08
CA ALA A 126 -8.51 -21.11 -3.13
C ALA A 126 -7.69 -22.38 -2.84
N GLN A 127 -7.37 -22.63 -1.57
CA GLN A 127 -6.73 -23.87 -1.12
C GLN A 127 -7.65 -25.08 -1.27
N ALA A 128 -8.92 -24.95 -0.86
CA ALA A 128 -9.92 -26.01 -1.03
C ALA A 128 -10.20 -26.34 -2.52
N GLN A 129 -10.02 -25.37 -3.41
CA GLN A 129 -10.12 -25.54 -4.87
C GLN A 129 -8.81 -25.99 -5.53
N HIS A 130 -7.75 -26.28 -4.75
CA HIS A 130 -6.42 -26.63 -5.26
C HIS A 130 -5.81 -25.60 -6.22
N LEU A 131 -6.15 -24.32 -6.07
CA LEU A 131 -5.53 -23.21 -6.80
C LEU A 131 -4.33 -22.64 -6.05
N VAL A 132 -4.38 -22.70 -4.71
CA VAL A 132 -3.30 -22.32 -3.80
C VAL A 132 -2.86 -23.55 -3.01
N VAL A 133 -1.57 -23.67 -2.70
CA VAL A 133 -1.01 -24.75 -1.89
C VAL A 133 -1.69 -24.80 -0.51
N ALA A 134 -2.07 -26.00 -0.06
CA ALA A 134 -2.86 -26.21 1.16
C ALA A 134 -2.06 -26.85 2.32
N ASP A 135 -0.77 -27.16 2.10
CA ASP A 135 0.17 -27.64 3.11
C ASP A 135 0.69 -26.52 4.04
N VAL A 136 0.48 -25.27 3.65
CA VAL A 136 0.79 -24.08 4.44
C VAL A 136 -0.51 -23.35 4.82
N PRO A 137 -0.72 -22.97 6.09
CA PRO A 137 -1.91 -22.23 6.50
C PRO A 137 -2.07 -20.88 5.77
N ALA A 138 -3.29 -20.58 5.33
CA ALA A 138 -3.61 -19.34 4.61
C ALA A 138 -3.25 -18.07 5.38
N ASP A 139 -3.49 -18.05 6.70
CA ASP A 139 -3.12 -16.93 7.58
C ASP A 139 -1.61 -16.71 7.62
N TYR A 140 -0.82 -17.78 7.64
CA TYR A 140 0.63 -17.69 7.56
C TYR A 140 1.11 -17.14 6.21
N LEU A 141 0.52 -17.56 5.09
CA LEU A 141 0.84 -17.02 3.76
C LEU A 141 0.61 -15.51 3.70
N LEU A 142 -0.51 -15.04 4.25
CA LEU A 142 -0.83 -13.61 4.34
C LEU A 142 0.11 -12.86 5.28
N PHE A 143 0.38 -13.43 6.46
CA PHE A 143 1.30 -12.85 7.44
C PHE A 143 2.72 -12.69 6.88
N GLN A 144 3.27 -13.75 6.28
CA GLN A 144 4.58 -13.72 5.64
C GLN A 144 4.65 -12.63 4.56
N SER A 145 3.61 -12.53 3.74
CA SER A 145 3.51 -11.51 2.68
C SER A 145 3.53 -10.09 3.25
N GLN A 146 2.76 -9.85 4.30
CA GLN A 146 2.72 -8.57 4.99
C GLN A 146 4.07 -8.21 5.61
N VAL A 147 4.74 -9.16 6.28
CA VAL A 147 6.06 -8.97 6.89
C VAL A 147 7.10 -8.64 5.83
N ALA A 148 7.12 -9.37 4.71
CA ALA A 148 8.08 -9.15 3.64
C ALA A 148 7.91 -7.75 3.00
N VAL A 149 6.67 -7.35 2.69
CA VAL A 149 6.37 -6.03 2.11
C VAL A 149 6.72 -4.93 3.10
N ARG A 150 6.15 -4.93 4.31
CA ARG A 150 6.37 -3.87 5.30
C ARG A 150 7.83 -3.80 5.76
N GLY A 151 8.48 -4.94 5.93
CA GLY A 151 9.90 -5.02 6.28
C GLY A 151 10.78 -4.39 5.21
N THR A 152 10.52 -4.67 3.94
CA THR A 152 11.28 -4.07 2.82
C THR A 152 11.08 -2.55 2.78
N LEU A 153 9.82 -2.08 2.86
CA LEU A 153 9.51 -0.65 2.86
C LEU A 153 10.16 0.07 4.04
N ARG A 154 10.11 -0.52 5.24
CA ARG A 154 10.77 0.03 6.44
C ARG A 154 12.29 0.07 6.28
N ALA A 155 12.90 -0.98 5.72
CA ALA A 155 14.34 -1.02 5.50
C ALA A 155 14.80 0.08 4.52
N VAL A 156 14.01 0.35 3.48
CA VAL A 156 14.23 1.50 2.57
C VAL A 156 14.02 2.82 3.31
N GLN A 157 12.92 2.95 4.05
CA GLN A 157 12.59 4.15 4.82
C GLN A 157 13.64 4.48 5.88
N THR A 158 14.33 3.48 6.44
CA THR A 158 15.38 3.67 7.46
C THR A 158 16.78 3.76 6.88
N GLY A 159 16.95 3.57 5.57
CA GLY A 159 18.25 3.60 4.88
C GLY A 159 19.06 2.31 4.99
N GLN A 160 18.47 1.22 5.54
CA GLN A 160 19.09 -0.10 5.56
C GLN A 160 19.15 -0.74 4.16
N LEU A 161 18.20 -0.40 3.29
CA LEU A 161 18.23 -0.76 1.87
C LEU A 161 18.24 0.51 1.02
N THR A 162 18.96 0.46 -0.10
CA THR A 162 18.78 1.46 -1.16
C THR A 162 17.41 1.29 -1.82
N LEU A 163 16.97 2.31 -2.54
CA LEU A 163 15.69 2.27 -3.25
C LEU A 163 15.64 1.15 -4.28
N GLU A 164 16.73 0.95 -5.03
CA GLU A 164 16.88 -0.09 -6.05
C GLU A 164 16.89 -1.49 -5.43
N ARG A 165 17.55 -1.65 -4.26
CA ARG A 165 17.54 -2.90 -3.51
C ARG A 165 16.15 -3.24 -2.98
N GLY A 166 15.42 -2.24 -2.46
CA GLY A 166 14.05 -2.43 -2.02
C GLY A 166 13.12 -2.82 -3.16
N GLU A 167 13.24 -2.19 -4.34
CA GLU A 167 12.52 -2.61 -5.54
C GLU A 167 12.82 -4.06 -5.90
N ALA A 168 14.11 -4.43 -5.96
CA ALA A 168 14.54 -5.78 -6.29
C ALA A 168 13.93 -6.81 -5.32
N TYR A 169 13.86 -6.49 -4.03
CA TYR A 169 13.28 -7.37 -3.01
C TYR A 169 11.76 -7.48 -3.14
N LEU A 170 11.04 -6.38 -3.42
CA LEU A 170 9.60 -6.44 -3.68
C LEU A 170 9.28 -7.29 -4.92
N LYS A 171 10.05 -7.13 -6.00
CA LYS A 171 9.91 -7.94 -7.23
C LYS A 171 10.21 -9.42 -6.99
N ALA A 172 11.30 -9.71 -6.27
CA ALA A 172 11.69 -11.08 -5.95
C ALA A 172 10.66 -11.75 -5.03
N GLY A 173 10.17 -11.02 -4.01
CA GLY A 173 9.13 -11.50 -3.09
C GLY A 173 7.83 -11.83 -3.81
N LEU A 174 7.36 -10.95 -4.71
CA LEU A 174 6.20 -11.24 -5.54
C LEU A 174 6.41 -12.48 -6.42
N THR A 175 7.56 -12.59 -7.07
CA THR A 175 7.88 -13.74 -7.91
C THR A 175 7.89 -15.03 -7.11
N LEU A 176 8.46 -15.00 -5.90
CA LEU A 176 8.50 -16.13 -4.98
C LEU A 176 7.08 -16.53 -4.54
N GLN A 177 6.25 -15.58 -4.13
CA GLN A 177 4.87 -15.85 -3.72
C GLN A 177 4.06 -16.50 -4.84
N LEU A 178 4.09 -15.95 -6.05
CA LEU A 178 3.35 -16.52 -7.17
C LEU A 178 3.84 -17.93 -7.53
N ARG A 179 5.14 -18.20 -7.44
CA ARG A 179 5.69 -19.54 -7.74
C ARG A 179 5.47 -20.57 -6.64
N ALA A 180 5.57 -20.15 -5.38
CA ALA A 180 5.50 -21.06 -4.24
C ALA A 180 4.07 -21.34 -3.80
N GLN A 181 3.14 -20.42 -4.05
CA GLN A 181 1.77 -20.53 -3.56
C GLN A 181 0.80 -21.09 -4.60
N LEU A 182 1.07 -20.96 -5.90
CA LEU A 182 0.16 -21.43 -6.94
C LEU A 182 0.42 -22.90 -7.26
N VAL A 183 -0.64 -23.72 -7.29
CA VAL A 183 -0.54 -25.14 -7.63
C VAL A 183 -0.26 -25.33 -9.13
N ASP A 184 -0.92 -24.55 -9.98
CA ASP A 184 -0.63 -24.52 -11.41
C ASP A 184 0.43 -23.47 -11.74
N ALA A 185 1.64 -23.92 -12.06
CA ALA A 185 2.76 -23.06 -12.46
C ALA A 185 2.52 -22.32 -13.79
N ASN A 186 1.51 -22.70 -14.58
CA ASN A 186 1.11 -22.02 -15.80
C ASN A 186 0.20 -20.81 -15.54
N LEU A 187 -0.32 -20.65 -14.31
CA LEU A 187 -0.98 -19.43 -13.90
C LEU A 187 0.05 -18.29 -13.91
N THR A 188 0.00 -17.50 -14.96
CA THR A 188 0.94 -16.40 -15.20
C THR A 188 0.24 -15.06 -15.12
N MET A 189 1.03 -14.02 -14.86
CA MET A 189 0.53 -12.65 -14.86
C MET A 189 0.05 -12.25 -16.26
N SER A 190 -1.24 -11.93 -16.39
CA SER A 190 -1.79 -11.32 -17.60
C SER A 190 -1.08 -10.00 -17.95
N SER A 191 -1.30 -9.47 -19.17
CA SER A 191 -0.81 -8.15 -19.56
C SER A 191 -1.31 -7.03 -18.62
N ALA A 192 -2.59 -7.07 -18.23
CA ALA A 192 -3.18 -6.14 -17.28
C ALA A 192 -2.54 -6.24 -15.89
N THR A 193 -2.27 -7.46 -15.45
CA THR A 193 -1.59 -7.78 -14.18
C THR A 193 -0.14 -7.25 -14.16
N ARG A 194 0.57 -7.33 -15.30
CA ARG A 194 1.91 -6.74 -15.46
C ARG A 194 1.87 -5.21 -15.44
N ALA A 195 0.93 -4.59 -16.14
CA ALA A 195 0.75 -3.15 -16.10
C ALA A 195 0.44 -2.64 -14.68
N PHE A 196 -0.40 -3.37 -13.94
CA PHE A 196 -0.69 -3.04 -12.54
C PHE A 196 0.55 -3.16 -11.64
N SER A 197 1.39 -4.16 -11.85
CA SER A 197 2.66 -4.26 -11.12
C SER A 197 3.59 -3.09 -11.38
N GLN A 198 3.56 -2.51 -12.59
CA GLN A 198 4.29 -1.27 -12.87
C GLN A 198 3.73 -0.08 -12.10
N VAL A 199 2.40 -0.01 -11.89
CA VAL A 199 1.78 1.02 -11.04
C VAL A 199 2.28 0.89 -9.60
N ILE A 200 2.40 -0.32 -9.06
CA ILE A 200 2.96 -0.57 -7.71
C ILE A 200 4.38 0.00 -7.60
N LEU A 201 5.22 -0.26 -8.61
CA LEU A 201 6.59 0.24 -8.64
C LEU A 201 6.64 1.77 -8.71
N ASN A 202 5.79 2.39 -9.53
CA ASN A 202 5.74 3.84 -9.63
C ASN A 202 5.35 4.47 -8.28
N GLU A 203 4.33 3.92 -7.60
CA GLU A 203 3.92 4.39 -6.26
C GLU A 203 5.04 4.21 -5.21
N TYR A 204 5.80 3.13 -5.29
CA TYR A 204 6.99 2.90 -4.46
C TYR A 204 8.06 3.98 -4.70
N TYR A 205 8.42 4.25 -5.95
CA TYR A 205 9.41 5.28 -6.28
C TYR A 205 8.93 6.68 -5.88
N ASP A 206 7.68 7.04 -6.16
CA ASP A 206 7.13 8.34 -5.79
C ASP A 206 7.12 8.58 -4.27
N THR A 207 6.95 7.52 -3.48
CA THR A 207 6.95 7.57 -2.01
C THR A 207 8.36 7.65 -1.43
N TYR A 208 9.28 6.80 -1.90
CA TYR A 208 10.55 6.57 -1.21
C TYR A 208 11.77 7.23 -1.88
N ALA A 209 11.69 7.66 -3.15
CA ALA A 209 12.81 8.31 -3.84
C ALA A 209 13.11 9.74 -3.34
N ARG A 210 12.11 10.42 -2.76
CA ARG A 210 12.22 11.85 -2.38
C ARG A 210 12.94 12.09 -1.05
N ARG A 211 13.47 11.03 -0.42
CA ARG A 211 14.24 11.18 0.81
C ARG A 211 15.60 11.80 0.48
N LYS A 212 15.77 13.10 0.74
CA LYS A 212 17.12 13.61 1.01
C LYS A 212 17.63 12.88 2.26
N PRO A 213 18.86 12.36 2.26
CA PRO A 213 19.41 11.77 3.49
C PRO A 213 19.32 12.81 4.60
N ALA A 214 18.90 12.38 5.79
CA ALA A 214 19.02 13.21 6.97
C ALA A 214 20.49 13.63 7.08
N ALA A 215 20.75 14.94 7.01
CA ALA A 215 22.06 15.46 7.30
C ALA A 215 22.38 15.06 8.75
N HIS A 216 23.35 14.16 8.91
CA HIS A 216 24.00 13.90 10.18
C HIS A 216 25.00 15.02 10.47
#